data_AF-A0A1Y4HL54-F1
#
_entry.id   AF-A0A1Y4HL54-F1
#
_cell.length_a   1.000
_cell.length_b   1.000
_cell.length_c   1.000
_cell.angle_alpha   90.00
_cell.angle_beta   90.00
_cell.angle_gamma   90.00
#
_symmetry.space_group_name_H-M   'P 1'
#
loop_
_entity.id
_entity.type
_entity.pdbx_description
1 polymer ?
#
loop_
_entity_poly.entity_id
_entity_poly.type
_entity_poly.pdbx_seq_one_letter_code
_entity_poly.pdbx_strand_id
1 'polypeptide(L)'
;MRTFYTPVDLRSRADMTGFLKKHFRYHTMNSWNRSTSYACNLKIHRLGLDGECESKLFDMIDTQEFFDLRRALLDEFDRQHNYLWQAGMNGRSSGYLVLYQGELKPSGYLSFCTECGQKNCRPATETDCVCGRCGNSTRINFRRPDMQVISYSLRGTDMDEEFEDWRLTELRERVRLVQSLDQLADRMVAQAIHLCRSYEVAEKTIFVPKTQKVLVSHA
;
A
#
# COMPACT_ATOMS: atom_id res chain seq x y z
N MET A 1 11.30 21.75 3.09
CA MET A 1 10.50 20.61 2.60
C MET A 1 11.38 19.68 1.80
N ARG A 2 11.42 18.40 2.18
CA ARG A 2 12.21 17.36 1.52
C ARG A 2 11.50 16.87 0.26
N THR A 3 12.27 16.72 -0.82
CA THR A 3 11.86 16.03 -2.04
C THR A 3 12.64 14.71 -2.16
N PHE A 4 12.04 13.72 -2.79
CA PHE A 4 12.62 12.38 -2.96
C PHE A 4 13.07 12.16 -4.40
N TYR A 5 12.32 12.64 -5.40
CA TYR A 5 12.66 12.42 -6.79
C TYR A 5 14.04 12.98 -7.14
N THR A 6 14.86 12.14 -7.76
CA THR A 6 16.18 12.52 -8.27
C THR A 6 16.25 12.23 -9.77
N PRO A 7 16.52 13.24 -10.63
CA PRO A 7 16.75 13.00 -12.05
C PRO A 7 18.06 12.23 -12.24
N VAL A 8 18.07 11.27 -13.17
CA VAL A 8 19.22 10.39 -13.46
C VAL A 8 19.40 10.31 -14.97
N ASP A 9 20.64 10.42 -15.46
CA ASP A 9 20.92 10.19 -16.88
C ASP A 9 20.81 8.69 -17.22
N LEU A 10 19.73 8.34 -17.93
CA LEU A 10 19.43 6.98 -18.36
C LEU A 10 20.35 6.47 -19.50
N ARG A 11 21.31 7.26 -19.96
CA ARG A 11 22.35 6.86 -20.93
C ARG A 11 23.63 6.44 -20.23
N SER A 12 23.86 6.92 -19.01
CA SER A 12 25.05 6.66 -18.21
C SER A 12 24.82 5.47 -17.28
N ARG A 13 25.56 4.37 -17.51
CA ARG A 13 25.53 3.21 -16.59
C ARG A 13 25.94 3.64 -15.19
N ALA A 14 27.01 4.43 -15.08
CA ALA A 14 27.55 4.87 -13.80
C ALA A 14 26.52 5.67 -12.98
N ASP A 15 25.73 6.53 -13.63
CA ASP A 15 24.69 7.30 -12.93
C ASP A 15 23.53 6.41 -12.50
N MET A 16 23.09 5.48 -13.36
CA MET A 16 22.03 4.53 -13.03
C MET A 16 22.42 3.59 -11.90
N THR A 17 23.59 2.95 -11.96
CA THR A 17 24.05 2.05 -10.89
C THR A 17 24.36 2.82 -9.61
N GLY A 18 24.94 4.02 -9.73
CA GLY A 18 25.19 4.91 -8.61
C GLY A 18 23.92 5.32 -7.88
N PHE A 19 22.86 5.66 -8.62
CA PHE A 19 21.54 5.95 -8.07
C PHE A 19 20.97 4.74 -7.33
N LEU A 20 20.93 3.56 -7.95
CA LEU A 20 20.37 2.35 -7.34
C LEU A 20 21.14 1.88 -6.10
N LYS A 21 22.48 1.85 -6.15
CA LYS A 21 23.33 1.43 -5.02
C LYS A 21 23.23 2.38 -3.82
N LYS A 22 23.06 3.69 -4.06
CA LYS A 22 23.02 4.73 -3.00
C LYS A 22 21.62 5.07 -2.51
N HIS A 23 20.58 4.63 -3.19
CA HIS A 23 19.20 4.92 -2.82
C HIS A 23 18.92 4.43 -1.39
N PHE A 24 18.13 5.18 -0.62
CA PHE A 24 17.77 4.77 0.73
C PHE A 24 17.01 3.43 0.72
N ARG A 25 17.29 2.59 1.71
CA ARG A 25 16.71 1.24 1.83
C ARG A 25 16.16 1.02 3.22
N TYR A 26 15.08 0.24 3.32
CA TYR A 26 14.47 -0.12 4.59
C TYR A 26 14.30 -1.64 4.70
N HIS A 27 14.41 -2.16 5.93
CA HIS A 27 14.24 -3.59 6.20
C HIS A 27 12.79 -4.02 5.93
N THR A 28 12.63 -5.06 5.12
CA THR A 28 11.30 -5.57 4.74
C THR A 28 10.67 -6.42 5.86
N MET A 29 11.49 -7.08 6.71
CA MET A 29 11.01 -7.73 7.93
C MET A 29 12.10 -7.83 9.01
N ASN A 30 12.10 -6.86 9.94
CA ASN A 30 13.06 -6.71 11.03
C ASN A 30 14.54 -6.70 10.57
N SER A 31 15.47 -6.34 11.45
CA SER A 31 16.90 -6.35 11.12
C SER A 31 17.45 -7.78 10.92
N TRP A 32 16.77 -8.80 11.45
CA TRP A 32 17.24 -10.19 11.48
C TRP A 32 17.17 -10.94 10.14
N ASN A 33 16.21 -10.64 9.27
CA ASN A 33 16.13 -11.33 7.96
C ASN A 33 17.10 -10.74 6.92
N ARG A 34 17.84 -9.69 7.31
CA ARG A 34 18.73 -8.84 6.50
C ARG A 34 18.13 -8.25 5.24
N SER A 35 16.91 -8.60 4.84
CA SER A 35 16.30 -8.21 3.58
C SER A 35 15.88 -6.74 3.61
N THR A 36 16.28 -6.00 2.58
CA THR A 36 15.88 -4.60 2.39
C THR A 36 15.37 -4.37 1.00
N SER A 37 14.57 -3.32 0.85
CA SER A 37 14.09 -2.83 -0.44
C SER A 37 14.26 -1.31 -0.51
N TYR A 38 14.12 -0.74 -1.70
CA TYR A 38 14.10 0.70 -1.92
C TYR A 38 12.99 1.34 -1.08
N ALA A 39 13.30 2.47 -0.44
CA ALA A 39 12.37 3.14 0.45
C ALA A 39 12.55 4.65 0.47
N CYS A 40 11.51 5.36 0.91
CA CYS A 40 11.53 6.79 1.21
C CYS A 40 11.19 6.98 2.70
N ASN A 41 12.00 7.77 3.41
CA ASN A 41 11.76 8.08 4.82
C ASN A 41 10.73 9.21 4.96
N LEU A 42 9.49 8.83 5.22
CA LEU A 42 8.33 9.73 5.37
C LEU A 42 8.02 10.09 6.82
N LYS A 43 8.96 9.90 7.75
CA LYS A 43 8.80 10.37 9.13
C LYS A 43 8.53 11.87 9.13
N ILE A 44 7.43 12.32 9.74
CA ILE A 44 6.96 13.72 9.71
C ILE A 44 8.11 14.69 10.09
N HIS A 45 8.78 14.44 11.22
CA HIS A 45 9.94 15.22 11.69
C HIS A 45 11.19 15.17 10.79
N ARG A 46 11.18 14.41 9.69
CA ARG A 46 12.26 14.32 8.69
C ARG A 46 11.88 14.96 7.35
N LEU A 47 10.66 15.49 7.23
CA LEU A 47 10.16 16.10 6.00
C LEU A 47 10.56 17.58 5.86
N GLY A 48 11.09 18.20 6.92
CA GLY A 48 11.48 19.62 6.92
C GLY A 48 10.28 20.53 6.65
N LEU A 49 9.17 20.27 7.35
CA LEU A 49 7.97 21.11 7.40
C LEU A 49 8.14 22.17 8.48
N ASP A 50 7.31 23.21 8.44
CA ASP A 50 7.19 24.15 9.56
C ASP A 50 6.52 23.47 10.78
N GLY A 51 6.78 24.00 11.97
CA GLY A 51 6.35 23.38 13.23
C GLY A 51 4.83 23.29 13.40
N GLU A 52 4.07 24.24 12.85
CA GLU A 52 2.61 24.19 12.86
C GLU A 52 2.12 23.01 12.01
N CYS A 53 2.63 22.89 10.79
CA CYS A 53 2.23 21.81 9.90
C CYS A 53 2.65 20.43 10.41
N GLU A 54 3.86 20.32 10.97
CA GLU A 54 4.32 19.09 11.62
C GLU A 54 3.40 18.68 12.78
N SER A 55 3.02 19.62 13.66
CA SER A 55 2.09 19.35 14.77
C SER A 55 0.74 18.86 14.25
N LYS A 56 0.13 19.57 13.30
CA LYS A 56 -1.18 19.18 12.73
C LYS A 56 -1.13 17.80 12.08
N LEU A 57 -0.04 17.46 11.40
CA LEU A 57 0.11 16.14 10.80
C LEU A 57 0.17 15.01 11.83
N PHE A 58 0.73 15.25 13.02
CA PHE A 58 0.68 14.26 14.10
C PHE A 58 -0.74 14.00 14.58
N ASP A 59 -1.59 15.03 14.62
CA ASP A 59 -3.00 14.87 14.98
C ASP A 59 -3.80 14.18 13.86
N MET A 60 -3.47 14.47 12.59
CA MET A 60 -4.19 13.94 11.43
C MET A 60 -3.86 12.49 11.08
N ILE A 61 -2.65 12.01 11.38
CA ILE A 61 -2.15 10.72 10.84
C ILE A 61 -3.01 9.51 11.23
N ASP A 62 -3.75 9.63 12.33
CA ASP A 62 -4.61 8.57 12.87
C ASP A 62 -6.08 8.70 12.44
N THR A 63 -6.42 9.70 11.63
CA THR A 63 -7.79 9.90 11.09
C THR A 63 -8.06 8.99 9.89
N GLN A 64 -9.30 8.49 9.79
CA GLN A 64 -9.72 7.59 8.71
C GLN A 64 -9.51 8.22 7.32
N GLU A 65 -9.81 9.52 7.20
CA GLU A 65 -9.64 10.30 5.98
C GLU A 65 -8.19 10.35 5.52
N PHE A 66 -7.24 10.53 6.45
CA PHE A 66 -5.82 10.49 6.15
C PHE A 66 -5.38 9.09 5.68
N PHE A 67 -5.88 8.04 6.33
CA PHE A 67 -5.64 6.66 5.91
C PHE A 67 -6.17 6.36 4.50
N ASP A 68 -7.38 6.82 4.18
CA ASP A 68 -8.05 6.55 2.89
C ASP A 68 -7.39 7.30 1.74
N LEU A 69 -7.05 8.58 1.94
CA LEU A 69 -6.33 9.38 0.95
C LEU A 69 -4.94 8.82 0.65
N ARG A 70 -4.23 8.37 1.68
CA ARG A 70 -2.95 7.66 1.51
C ARG A 70 -3.14 6.36 0.76
N ARG A 71 -4.15 5.56 1.12
CA ARG A 71 -4.44 4.29 0.45
C ARG A 71 -4.73 4.49 -1.03
N ALA A 72 -5.48 5.52 -1.40
CA ALA A 72 -5.75 5.83 -2.80
C ALA A 72 -4.48 6.09 -3.62
N LEU A 73 -3.46 6.76 -3.04
CA LEU A 73 -2.18 6.97 -3.69
C LEU A 73 -1.36 5.67 -3.86
N LEU A 74 -1.38 4.80 -2.85
CA LEU A 74 -0.74 3.48 -2.93
C LEU A 74 -1.42 2.60 -3.99
N ASP A 75 -2.76 2.52 -3.96
CA ASP A 75 -3.54 1.73 -4.93
C ASP A 75 -3.35 2.22 -6.37
N GLU A 76 -3.17 3.52 -6.58
CA GLU A 76 -2.82 4.08 -7.89
C GLU A 76 -1.44 3.63 -8.35
N PHE A 77 -0.43 3.67 -7.47
CA PHE A 77 0.90 3.17 -7.81
C PHE A 77 0.86 1.67 -8.15
N ASP A 78 0.23 0.86 -7.31
CA ASP A 78 0.13 -0.58 -7.52
C ASP A 78 -0.55 -0.92 -8.85
N ARG A 79 -1.62 -0.19 -9.21
CA ARG A 79 -2.28 -0.32 -10.53
C ARG A 79 -1.37 0.07 -11.69
N GLN A 80 -0.66 1.18 -11.59
CA GLN A 80 0.25 1.65 -12.64
C GLN A 80 1.37 0.64 -12.93
N HIS A 81 1.77 -0.13 -11.92
CA HIS A 81 2.81 -1.17 -12.02
C HIS A 81 2.24 -2.59 -12.15
N ASN A 82 0.97 -2.73 -12.55
CA ASN A 82 0.27 -4.00 -12.76
C ASN A 82 0.34 -4.96 -11.57
N TYR A 83 0.49 -4.42 -10.35
CA TYR A 83 0.70 -5.16 -9.11
C TYR A 83 1.94 -6.06 -9.07
N LEU A 84 2.81 -6.01 -10.11
CA LEU A 84 4.13 -6.65 -10.08
C LEU A 84 5.07 -5.92 -9.13
N TRP A 85 4.89 -4.60 -9.07
CA TRP A 85 5.48 -3.74 -8.05
C TRP A 85 4.37 -3.04 -7.31
N GLN A 86 4.54 -2.98 -5.99
CA GLN A 86 3.57 -2.40 -5.08
C GLN A 86 4.31 -1.51 -4.09
N ALA A 87 3.62 -0.53 -3.50
CA ALA A 87 4.17 0.32 -2.46
C ALA A 87 3.39 0.13 -1.15
N GLY A 88 4.08 0.12 -0.02
CA GLY A 88 3.42 0.06 1.27
C GLY A 88 4.18 0.72 2.39
N MET A 89 3.46 1.05 3.47
CA MET A 89 4.05 1.70 4.63
C MET A 89 4.65 0.65 5.58
N ASN A 90 5.89 0.87 6.03
CA ASN A 90 6.60 0.00 6.95
C ASN A 90 7.23 0.80 8.11
N GLY A 91 7.70 0.06 9.11
CA GLY A 91 8.35 0.55 10.31
C GLY A 91 7.40 1.10 11.36
N ARG A 92 7.96 1.46 12.53
CA ARG A 92 7.19 2.04 13.64
C ARG A 92 6.42 3.26 13.15
N SER A 93 5.14 3.36 13.51
CA SER A 93 4.23 4.44 13.06
C SER A 93 4.14 4.58 11.53
N SER A 94 4.39 3.50 10.78
CA SER A 94 4.26 3.49 9.32
C SER A 94 5.05 4.62 8.63
N GLY A 95 6.27 4.90 9.10
CA GLY A 95 7.05 6.08 8.68
C GLY A 95 7.91 5.90 7.43
N TYR A 96 7.91 4.73 6.80
CA TYR A 96 8.70 4.46 5.60
C TYR A 96 7.79 3.97 4.48
N LEU A 97 7.87 4.62 3.31
CA LEU A 97 7.29 4.08 2.09
C LEU A 97 8.28 3.09 1.49
N VAL A 98 7.88 1.84 1.26
CA VAL A 98 8.77 0.77 0.83
C VAL A 98 8.22 0.12 -0.44
N LEU A 99 9.10 -0.13 -1.41
CA LEU A 99 8.77 -0.87 -2.62
C LEU A 99 8.71 -2.37 -2.34
N TYR A 100 7.65 -3.03 -2.77
CA TYR A 100 7.45 -4.47 -2.65
C TYR A 100 7.30 -5.11 -4.02
N GLN A 101 7.82 -6.34 -4.12
CA GLN A 101 7.47 -7.23 -5.21
C GLN A 101 6.05 -7.74 -4.98
N GLY A 102 5.33 -7.99 -6.06
CA GLY A 102 3.99 -8.53 -6.01
C GLY A 102 3.65 -9.36 -7.22
N GLU A 103 2.40 -9.81 -7.25
CA GLU A 103 1.84 -10.57 -8.35
C GLU A 103 0.33 -10.35 -8.41
N LEU A 104 -0.21 -10.32 -9.63
CA LEU A 104 -1.63 -10.43 -9.88
C LEU A 104 -1.90 -11.83 -10.46
N LYS A 105 -2.57 -12.69 -9.70
CA LYS A 105 -2.86 -14.06 -10.15
C LYS A 105 -4.33 -14.43 -9.98
N PRO A 106 -4.85 -15.43 -10.72
CA PRO A 106 -6.19 -15.93 -10.48
C PRO A 106 -6.36 -16.37 -9.02
N SER A 107 -7.43 -15.91 -8.38
CA SER A 107 -7.72 -16.22 -6.97
C SER A 107 -8.16 -17.68 -6.75
N GLY A 108 -8.58 -18.35 -7.83
CA GLY A 108 -9.20 -19.68 -7.78
C GLY A 108 -10.69 -19.64 -7.46
N TYR A 109 -11.27 -18.47 -7.17
CA TYR A 109 -12.72 -18.33 -7.02
C TYR A 109 -13.41 -18.32 -8.40
N LEU A 110 -14.50 -19.08 -8.50
CA LEU A 110 -15.25 -19.27 -9.73
C LEU A 110 -16.61 -18.56 -9.72
N SER A 111 -17.15 -18.30 -8.53
CA SER A 111 -18.42 -17.63 -8.36
C SER A 111 -18.46 -16.76 -7.10
N PHE A 112 -19.43 -15.85 -7.02
CA PHE A 112 -19.68 -15.03 -5.85
C PHE A 112 -21.18 -14.79 -5.64
N CYS A 113 -21.56 -14.51 -4.41
CA CYS A 113 -22.94 -14.14 -4.05
C CYS A 113 -23.18 -12.65 -4.32
N THR A 114 -24.24 -12.32 -5.06
CA THR A 114 -24.60 -10.93 -5.35
C THR A 114 -25.17 -10.18 -4.13
N GLU A 115 -25.66 -10.89 -3.13
CA GLU A 115 -26.24 -10.30 -1.91
C GLU A 115 -25.18 -9.92 -0.86
N CYS A 116 -24.23 -10.82 -0.60
CA CYS A 116 -23.26 -10.63 0.50
C CYS A 116 -21.79 -10.59 0.05
N GLY A 117 -21.52 -10.74 -1.25
CA GLY A 117 -20.16 -10.71 -1.82
C GLY A 117 -19.31 -11.96 -1.53
N GLN A 118 -19.84 -12.96 -0.82
CA GLN A 118 -19.07 -14.18 -0.50
C GLN A 118 -18.62 -14.88 -1.78
N LYS A 119 -17.31 -15.05 -1.93
CA LYS A 119 -16.69 -15.79 -3.03
C LYS A 119 -16.68 -17.31 -2.76
N ASN A 120 -16.69 -18.11 -3.83
CA ASN A 120 -16.70 -19.57 -3.77
C ASN A 120 -15.82 -20.18 -4.87
N CYS A 121 -15.10 -21.25 -4.54
CA CYS A 121 -14.20 -21.97 -5.46
C CYS A 121 -14.94 -22.93 -6.42
N ARG A 122 -16.27 -23.01 -6.33
CA ARG A 122 -17.13 -23.79 -7.24
C ARG A 122 -17.95 -22.88 -8.14
N PRO A 123 -18.27 -23.29 -9.37
CA PRO A 123 -19.20 -22.54 -10.20
C PRO A 123 -20.62 -22.62 -9.62
N ALA A 124 -21.41 -21.58 -9.87
CA ALA A 124 -22.86 -21.62 -9.74
C ALA A 124 -23.48 -22.33 -10.95
N THR A 125 -24.46 -23.19 -10.68
CA THR A 125 -25.33 -23.84 -11.68
C THR A 125 -26.79 -23.54 -11.36
N GLU A 126 -27.71 -23.94 -12.23
CA GLU A 126 -29.16 -23.79 -11.98
C GLU A 126 -29.62 -24.49 -10.70
N THR A 127 -28.98 -25.61 -10.35
CA THR A 127 -29.33 -26.44 -9.18
C THR A 127 -28.42 -26.22 -7.96
N ASP A 128 -27.27 -25.54 -8.13
CA ASP A 128 -26.33 -25.23 -7.05
C ASP A 128 -25.87 -23.76 -7.17
N CYS A 129 -26.68 -22.86 -6.64
CA CYS A 129 -26.40 -21.43 -6.55
C CYS A 129 -26.64 -20.84 -5.14
N VAL A 130 -26.79 -21.70 -4.14
CA VAL A 130 -26.99 -21.28 -2.74
C VAL A 130 -25.68 -20.76 -2.14
N CYS A 131 -25.75 -19.58 -1.53
CA CYS A 131 -24.64 -19.02 -0.79
C CYS A 131 -24.51 -19.68 0.59
N GLY A 132 -23.34 -20.26 0.89
CA GLY A 132 -23.08 -20.85 2.21
C GLY A 132 -22.97 -19.85 3.37
N ARG A 133 -22.94 -18.53 3.11
CA ARG A 133 -22.87 -17.49 4.15
C ARG A 133 -24.23 -16.92 4.51
N CYS A 134 -25.03 -16.54 3.52
CA CYS A 134 -26.36 -15.93 3.75
C CYS A 134 -27.53 -16.87 3.46
N GLY A 135 -27.31 -18.04 2.84
CA GLY A 135 -28.36 -19.00 2.51
C GLY A 135 -29.17 -18.69 1.26
N ASN A 136 -28.96 -17.53 0.62
CA ASN A 136 -29.71 -17.13 -0.57
C ASN A 136 -29.19 -17.80 -1.85
N SER A 137 -30.10 -18.17 -2.76
CA SER A 137 -29.82 -18.74 -4.09
C SER A 137 -29.40 -17.67 -5.11
N THR A 138 -28.34 -16.93 -4.81
CA THR A 138 -27.91 -15.73 -5.56
C THR A 138 -26.44 -15.78 -6.00
N ARG A 139 -25.82 -16.97 -5.99
CA ARG A 139 -24.46 -17.14 -6.46
C ARG A 139 -24.42 -17.09 -7.99
N ILE A 140 -23.53 -16.27 -8.54
CA ILE A 140 -23.28 -16.17 -9.98
C ILE A 140 -21.80 -16.38 -10.30
N ASN A 141 -21.51 -16.90 -11.50
CA ASN A 141 -20.14 -17.11 -11.97
C ASN A 141 -19.47 -15.79 -12.32
N PHE A 142 -18.16 -15.69 -12.07
CA PHE A 142 -17.38 -14.58 -12.58
C PHE A 142 -17.32 -14.63 -14.11
N ARG A 143 -17.48 -13.47 -14.77
CA ARG A 143 -17.39 -13.36 -16.24
C ARG A 143 -15.95 -13.48 -16.76
N ARG A 144 -14.98 -13.12 -15.92
CA ARG A 144 -13.53 -13.26 -16.15
C ARG A 144 -12.94 -13.84 -14.87
N PRO A 145 -11.79 -14.52 -14.91
CA PRO A 145 -11.14 -15.02 -13.70
C PRO A 145 -11.05 -13.92 -12.64
N ASP A 146 -11.53 -14.21 -11.43
CA ASP A 146 -11.33 -13.32 -10.29
C ASP A 146 -9.84 -13.29 -9.99
N MET A 147 -9.29 -12.08 -9.84
CA MET A 147 -7.86 -11.89 -9.62
C MET A 147 -7.61 -11.56 -8.16
N GLN A 148 -6.50 -12.06 -7.63
CA GLN A 148 -5.99 -11.75 -6.31
C GLN A 148 -4.65 -11.04 -6.46
N VAL A 149 -4.54 -9.91 -5.76
CA VAL A 149 -3.28 -9.20 -5.57
C VAL A 149 -2.52 -9.86 -4.43
N ILE A 150 -1.26 -10.22 -4.69
CA ILE A 150 -0.33 -10.72 -3.68
C ILE A 150 0.81 -9.74 -3.55
N SER A 151 1.11 -9.38 -2.30
CA SER A 151 2.27 -8.58 -1.95
C SER A 151 3.31 -9.46 -1.25
N TYR A 152 4.54 -9.44 -1.72
CA TYR A 152 5.67 -10.13 -1.12
C TYR A 152 6.47 -9.17 -0.22
N SER A 153 5.79 -8.58 0.76
CA SER A 153 6.33 -7.52 1.63
C SER A 153 7.54 -7.92 2.48
N LEU A 154 7.83 -9.22 2.56
CA LEU A 154 8.95 -9.78 3.33
C LEU A 154 10.19 -10.08 2.46
N ARG A 155 10.11 -9.89 1.14
CA ARG A 155 11.23 -10.14 0.21
C ARG A 155 12.05 -8.88 0.01
N GLY A 156 13.37 -9.02 0.05
CA GLY A 156 14.29 -7.96 -0.38
C GLY A 156 14.26 -7.78 -1.90
N THR A 157 14.67 -6.60 -2.37
CA THR A 157 14.67 -6.25 -3.80
C THR A 157 16.02 -5.66 -4.19
N ASP A 158 16.81 -6.36 -5.01
CA ASP A 158 18.16 -5.93 -5.43
C ASP A 158 19.09 -5.64 -4.24
N MET A 159 18.97 -6.46 -3.19
CA MET A 159 19.91 -6.44 -2.08
C MET A 159 21.23 -7.02 -2.55
N ASP A 160 22.33 -6.29 -2.32
CA ASP A 160 23.69 -6.74 -2.66
C ASP A 160 23.86 -7.12 -4.14
N GLU A 161 23.03 -6.53 -5.00
CA GLU A 161 23.02 -6.79 -6.45
C GLU A 161 24.19 -6.07 -7.15
N GLU A 162 24.91 -6.79 -7.98
CA GLU A 162 25.95 -6.23 -8.86
C GLU A 162 25.34 -5.82 -10.20
N PHE A 163 24.92 -4.56 -10.27
CA PHE A 163 24.28 -3.96 -11.45
C PHE A 163 25.17 -3.85 -12.70
N GLU A 164 26.46 -4.14 -12.58
CA GLU A 164 27.44 -4.12 -13.65
C GLU A 164 27.08 -5.09 -14.78
N ASP A 165 26.52 -6.25 -14.43
CA ASP A 165 26.15 -7.31 -15.38
C ASP A 165 24.76 -7.12 -16.01
N TRP A 166 23.96 -6.19 -15.47
CA TRP A 166 22.62 -5.91 -15.98
C TRP A 166 22.68 -5.28 -17.37
N ARG A 167 21.72 -5.60 -18.22
CA ARG A 167 21.54 -4.90 -19.49
C ARG A 167 21.15 -3.45 -19.23
N LEU A 168 21.55 -2.54 -20.10
CA LEU A 168 21.17 -1.13 -19.98
C LEU A 168 19.65 -0.94 -19.95
N THR A 169 18.88 -1.81 -20.61
CA THR A 169 17.41 -1.78 -20.57
C THR A 169 16.87 -2.09 -19.18
N GLU A 170 17.40 -3.13 -18.52
CA GLU A 170 16.99 -3.54 -17.17
C GLU A 170 17.34 -2.46 -16.13
N LEU A 171 18.51 -1.83 -16.26
CA LEU A 171 18.88 -0.69 -15.43
C LEU A 171 17.92 0.48 -15.60
N ARG A 172 17.57 0.83 -16.84
CA ARG A 172 16.62 1.93 -17.11
C ARG A 172 15.26 1.66 -16.50
N GLU A 173 14.76 0.43 -16.63
CA GLU A 173 13.49 0.02 -16.05
C GLU A 173 13.52 0.09 -14.52
N ARG A 174 14.61 -0.39 -13.90
CA ARG A 174 14.77 -0.33 -12.44
C ARG A 174 14.88 1.10 -11.92
N VAL A 175 15.66 1.95 -12.58
CA VAL A 175 15.77 3.38 -12.23
C VAL A 175 14.41 4.06 -12.34
N ARG A 176 13.66 3.83 -13.43
CA ARG A 176 12.31 4.40 -13.60
C ARG A 176 11.33 3.94 -12.53
N LEU A 177 11.41 2.68 -12.13
CA LEU A 177 10.57 2.13 -11.06
C LEU A 177 10.87 2.82 -9.72
N VAL A 178 12.15 2.95 -9.35
CA VAL A 178 12.55 3.61 -8.10
C VAL A 178 12.22 5.11 -8.15
N GLN A 179 12.42 5.78 -9.29
CA GLN A 179 11.97 7.16 -9.49
C GLN A 179 10.45 7.32 -9.37
N SER A 180 9.67 6.33 -9.80
CA SER A 180 8.21 6.32 -9.63
C SER A 180 7.81 6.20 -8.16
N LEU A 181 8.55 5.41 -7.36
CA LEU A 181 8.40 5.35 -5.90
C LEU A 181 8.70 6.71 -5.26
N ASP A 182 9.77 7.38 -5.69
CA ASP A 182 10.12 8.70 -5.20
C ASP A 182 9.03 9.74 -5.52
N GLN A 183 8.49 9.70 -6.73
CA GLN A 183 7.37 10.57 -7.12
C GLN A 183 6.10 10.28 -6.31
N LEU A 184 5.85 9.02 -5.94
CA LEU A 184 4.78 8.67 -5.01
C LEU A 184 5.04 9.30 -3.62
N ALA A 185 6.27 9.22 -3.10
CA ALA A 185 6.63 9.88 -1.84
C ALA A 185 6.42 11.40 -1.90
N ASP A 186 6.85 12.05 -2.97
CA ASP A 186 6.64 13.48 -3.18
C ASP A 186 5.14 13.86 -3.22
N ARG A 187 4.31 13.05 -3.91
CA ARG A 187 2.85 13.24 -3.93
C ARG A 187 2.22 13.04 -2.55
N MET A 188 2.67 12.05 -1.78
CA MET A 188 2.18 11.81 -0.42
C MET A 188 2.52 12.99 0.51
N VAL A 189 3.73 13.55 0.41
CA VAL A 189 4.11 14.75 1.17
C VAL A 189 3.28 15.96 0.74
N ALA A 190 3.09 16.18 -0.56
CA ALA A 190 2.26 17.27 -1.05
C ALA A 190 0.80 17.17 -0.57
N GLN A 191 0.23 15.96 -0.59
CA GLN A 191 -1.11 15.70 -0.07
C GLN A 191 -1.19 15.95 1.43
N ALA A 192 -0.22 15.46 2.21
CA ALA A 192 -0.16 15.71 3.64
C ALA A 192 -0.10 17.21 3.96
N ILE A 193 0.73 17.98 3.26
CA ILE A 193 0.82 19.44 3.41
C ILE A 193 -0.51 20.11 3.05
N HIS A 194 -1.16 19.68 1.97
CA HIS A 194 -2.48 20.20 1.62
C HIS A 194 -3.50 19.97 2.73
N LEU A 195 -3.52 18.76 3.31
CA LEU A 195 -4.40 18.43 4.43
C LEU A 195 -4.13 19.32 5.65
N CYS A 196 -2.87 19.39 6.07
CA CYS A 196 -2.42 20.22 7.18
C CYS A 196 -2.83 21.71 7.03
N ARG A 197 -2.84 22.24 5.80
CA ARG A 197 -3.15 23.65 5.52
C ARG A 197 -4.64 23.94 5.34
N SER A 198 -5.45 22.92 5.08
CA SER A 198 -6.83 23.10 4.64
C SER A 198 -7.87 22.50 5.59
N TYR A 199 -7.43 21.68 6.55
CA TYR A 199 -8.30 20.94 7.46
C TYR A 199 -7.77 21.03 8.90
N GLU A 200 -8.67 20.77 9.85
CA GLU A 200 -8.37 20.65 11.28
C GLU A 200 -8.99 19.36 11.81
N VAL A 201 -8.36 18.75 12.81
CA VAL A 201 -8.89 17.55 13.47
C VAL A 201 -9.95 17.99 14.49
N ALA A 202 -11.12 17.36 14.44
CA ALA A 202 -12.20 17.58 15.39
C ALA A 202 -12.66 16.26 15.99
N GLU A 203 -12.87 16.24 17.31
CA GLU A 203 -13.40 15.07 18.01
C GLU A 203 -14.93 15.03 17.89
N LYS A 204 -15.47 13.82 17.65
CA LYS A 204 -16.92 13.58 17.65
C LYS A 204 -17.24 12.35 18.49
N THR A 205 -18.00 12.54 19.57
CA THR A 205 -18.55 11.45 20.37
C THR A 205 -19.82 10.90 19.71
N ILE A 206 -19.88 9.58 19.53
CA ILE A 206 -21.06 8.88 18.99
C ILE A 206 -21.60 7.94 20.07
N PHE A 207 -22.86 8.11 20.45
CA PHE A 207 -23.55 7.18 21.35
C PHE A 207 -24.18 6.05 20.54
N VAL A 208 -23.78 4.81 20.82
CA VAL A 208 -24.34 3.62 20.17
C VAL A 208 -25.36 2.97 21.13
N PRO A 209 -26.65 2.85 20.76
CA PRO A 209 -27.61 2.14 21.58
C PRO A 209 -27.21 0.67 21.69
N LYS A 210 -27.10 0.16 22.93
CA LYS A 210 -26.67 -1.22 23.21
C LYS A 210 -27.68 -1.91 24.12
N THR A 211 -28.25 -3.01 23.64
CA THR A 211 -29.10 -3.89 24.44
C THR A 211 -28.22 -4.87 25.24
N GLN A 212 -28.49 -5.02 26.54
CA GLN A 212 -27.82 -6.00 27.40
C GLN A 212 -28.86 -6.84 28.15
N LYS A 213 -28.60 -8.14 28.26
CA LYS A 213 -29.36 -9.02 29.16
C LYS A 213 -28.89 -8.79 30.59
N VAL A 214 -29.82 -8.50 31.49
CA VAL A 214 -29.57 -8.33 32.93
C VAL A 214 -30.38 -9.33 33.72
N LEU A 215 -29.82 -9.83 34.82
CA LEU A 215 -30.55 -10.63 35.80
C LEU A 215 -31.34 -9.69 36.69
N VAL A 216 -32.63 -9.96 36.85
CA VAL A 216 -33.53 -9.26 37.77
C VAL A 216 -34.14 -10.27 38.73
N SER A 217 -34.23 -9.92 40.00
CA SER A 217 -34.83 -10.77 41.03
C SER A 217 -36.33 -10.90 40.80
N HIS A 218 -36.86 -12.10 41.02
CA HIS A 218 -38.31 -12.29 41.06
C HIS A 218 -38.89 -11.55 42.29
N ALA A 219 -39.99 -10.83 42.07
CA ALA A 219 -40.77 -10.17 43.11
C ALA A 219 -41.71 -11.16 43.81
#